data_AF-A0A5S3WNX3-F1
#
_entry.id   AF-A0A5S3WNX3-F1
#
_cell.length_a   1.000
_cell.length_b   1.000
_cell.length_c   1.000
_cell.angle_alpha   90.00
_cell.angle_beta   90.00
_cell.angle_gamma   90.00
#
_symmetry.space_group_name_H-M   'P 1'
#
loop_
_entity.id
_entity.type
_entity.pdbx_description
1 polymer ?
#
loop_
_entity_poly.entity_id
_entity_poly.type
_entity_poly.pdbx_seq_one_letter_code
_entity_poly.pdbx_strand_id
1 'polypeptide(L)'
;MKNLTISLLFAATSMGALAQSNGSAVLPHYIFSGSDKSNTFIYLTNTTDSMLEVEVTFRTDVGAILYDDGNVIGGNIEIWNTLFEDEPTSGPGPSAILTLRGRSTSLIKLKSIAVNNSASGIATISWTSPENVTEALISHARVTRKEGTTSESSYAVQVNGGKAF
;
A
#
# COMPACT_ATOMS: atom_id res chain seq x y z
N MET A 1 -71.72 -5.88 12.01
CA MET A 1 -70.56 -6.11 11.10
C MET A 1 -69.34 -5.55 11.80
N LYS A 2 -68.37 -6.40 12.18
CA LYS A 2 -67.18 -5.99 12.94
C LYS A 2 -66.02 -5.77 11.96
N ASN A 3 -65.49 -4.56 11.93
CA ASN A 3 -64.35 -4.19 11.07
C ASN A 3 -63.06 -4.74 11.68
N LEU A 4 -62.37 -5.60 10.92
CA LEU A 4 -61.07 -6.16 11.29
C LEU A 4 -59.99 -5.24 10.70
N THR A 5 -59.40 -4.39 11.54
CA THR A 5 -58.26 -3.55 11.15
C THR A 5 -56.98 -4.37 11.28
N ILE A 6 -56.37 -4.73 10.15
CA ILE A 6 -55.07 -5.39 10.10
C ILE A 6 -54.00 -4.29 10.08
N SER A 7 -53.27 -4.15 11.17
CA SER A 7 -52.08 -3.29 11.23
C SER A 7 -50.89 -4.04 10.63
N LEU A 8 -50.47 -3.65 9.43
CA LEU A 8 -49.22 -4.10 8.82
C LEU A 8 -48.04 -3.54 9.65
N LEU A 9 -47.33 -4.42 10.36
CA LEU A 9 -46.09 -4.10 11.03
C LEU A 9 -44.96 -4.09 9.99
N PHE A 10 -44.58 -2.90 9.50
CA PHE A 10 -43.36 -2.74 8.71
C PHE A 10 -42.16 -2.92 9.64
N ALA A 11 -41.54 -4.10 9.60
CA ALA A 11 -40.22 -4.29 10.18
C ALA A 11 -39.22 -3.50 9.33
N ALA A 12 -38.83 -2.33 9.82
CA ALA A 12 -37.67 -1.61 9.31
C ALA A 12 -36.43 -2.46 9.60
N THR A 13 -36.00 -3.27 8.63
CA THR A 13 -34.69 -3.89 8.67
C THR A 13 -33.68 -2.76 8.56
N SER A 14 -33.14 -2.32 9.70
CA SER A 14 -31.94 -1.50 9.72
C SER A 14 -30.86 -2.32 9.04
N MET A 15 -30.59 -2.04 7.76
CA MET A 15 -29.35 -2.42 7.11
C MET A 15 -28.27 -1.77 7.98
N GLY A 16 -27.68 -2.57 8.88
CA GLY A 16 -26.54 -2.13 9.65
C GLY A 16 -25.49 -1.69 8.65
N ALA A 17 -25.15 -0.40 8.67
CA ALA A 17 -24.00 0.08 7.93
C ALA A 17 -22.83 -0.79 8.37
N LEU A 18 -22.30 -1.62 7.44
CA LEU A 18 -21.07 -2.35 7.69
C LEU A 18 -20.04 -1.30 8.09
N ALA A 19 -19.56 -1.37 9.33
CA ALA A 19 -18.65 -0.38 9.87
C ALA A 19 -17.33 -0.49 9.08
N GLN A 20 -17.17 0.37 8.07
CA GLN A 20 -15.94 0.45 7.30
C GLN A 20 -14.85 1.00 8.20
N SER A 21 -13.78 0.23 8.37
CA SER A 21 -12.60 0.68 9.08
C SER A 21 -11.53 1.20 8.12
N ASN A 22 -10.68 2.09 8.62
CA ASN A 22 -9.55 2.63 7.89
C ASN A 22 -8.40 2.96 8.83
N GLY A 23 -7.21 3.04 8.27
CA GLY A 23 -6.01 3.46 8.97
C GLY A 23 -5.01 4.08 8.01
N SER A 24 -4.05 4.83 8.55
CA SER A 24 -3.01 5.45 7.74
C SER A 24 -1.71 5.65 8.50
N ALA A 25 -0.60 5.63 7.78
CA ALA A 25 0.71 5.94 8.30
C ALA A 25 1.58 6.64 7.24
N VAL A 26 2.68 7.23 7.70
CA VAL A 26 3.68 7.86 6.84
C VAL A 26 4.95 7.02 6.88
N LEU A 27 5.46 6.67 5.70
CA LEU A 27 6.82 6.19 5.52
C LEU A 27 7.73 7.42 5.32
N PRO A 28 8.62 7.73 6.28
CA PRO A 28 9.30 9.02 6.33
C PRO A 28 10.43 9.19 5.30
N HIS A 29 10.88 8.11 4.64
CA HIS A 29 11.92 8.24 3.62
C HIS A 29 11.94 7.06 2.65
N TYR A 30 11.83 7.35 1.35
CA TYR A 30 12.19 6.44 0.26
C TYR A 30 13.26 7.08 -0.62
N ILE A 31 14.02 6.25 -1.33
CA ILE A 31 14.94 6.70 -2.38
C ILE A 31 15.09 5.64 -3.47
N PHE A 32 15.10 6.08 -4.73
CA PHE A 32 15.62 5.29 -5.83
C PHE A 32 16.51 6.18 -6.69
N SER A 33 17.57 5.61 -7.25
CA SER A 33 18.49 6.38 -8.10
C SER A 33 19.32 5.50 -8.99
N GLY A 34 19.55 5.96 -10.23
CA GLY A 34 20.35 5.31 -11.26
C GLY A 34 19.87 3.90 -11.61
N SER A 35 20.05 3.45 -12.86
CA SER A 35 19.71 2.08 -13.28
C SER A 35 20.28 1.06 -12.27
N ASP A 36 19.41 0.52 -11.42
CA ASP A 36 19.65 -0.43 -10.33
C ASP A 36 20.68 -0.04 -9.27
N LYS A 37 21.00 1.25 -9.08
CA LYS A 37 21.95 1.67 -8.04
C LYS A 37 21.30 1.86 -6.68
N SER A 38 20.06 2.32 -6.61
CA SER A 38 19.31 2.35 -5.35
C SER A 38 17.85 2.00 -5.61
N ASN A 39 17.34 1.04 -4.84
CA ASN A 39 15.94 0.62 -4.87
C ASN A 39 15.38 0.69 -3.44
N THR A 40 14.11 1.08 -3.33
CA THR A 40 13.36 0.97 -2.07
C THR A 40 12.34 -0.15 -2.20
N PHE A 41 12.34 -1.06 -1.24
CA PHE A 41 11.36 -2.14 -1.11
C PHE A 41 10.47 -1.82 0.09
N ILE A 42 9.16 -1.79 -0.10
CA ILE A 42 8.17 -1.49 0.93
C ILE A 42 7.31 -2.73 1.10
N TYR A 43 7.40 -3.32 2.27
CA TYR A 43 6.64 -4.51 2.63
C TYR A 43 5.40 -4.08 3.39
N LEU A 44 4.27 -4.66 3.03
CA LEU A 44 2.97 -4.38 3.60
C LEU A 44 2.37 -5.71 4.03
N THR A 45 2.25 -5.92 5.35
CA THR A 45 1.75 -7.16 5.94
C THR A 45 0.39 -6.89 6.57
N ASN A 46 -0.63 -7.56 6.05
CA ASN A 46 -1.96 -7.58 6.65
C ASN A 46 -1.96 -8.58 7.82
N THR A 47 -2.16 -8.07 9.04
CA THR A 47 -2.18 -8.88 10.26
C THR A 47 -3.56 -9.38 10.63
N THR A 48 -4.58 -9.09 9.81
CA THR A 48 -5.97 -9.51 10.03
C THR A 48 -6.30 -10.75 9.21
N ASP A 49 -7.49 -11.31 9.43
CA ASP A 49 -8.06 -12.35 8.56
C ASP A 49 -8.92 -11.75 7.43
N SER A 50 -9.21 -10.44 7.51
CA SER A 50 -10.02 -9.69 6.56
C SER A 50 -9.17 -9.22 5.38
N MET A 51 -9.83 -8.94 4.25
CA MET A 51 -9.17 -8.30 3.11
C MET A 51 -9.05 -6.78 3.34
N LEU A 52 -7.95 -6.19 2.89
CA LEU A 52 -7.70 -4.74 2.92
C LEU A 52 -7.48 -4.22 1.51
N GLU A 53 -8.07 -3.06 1.20
CA GLU A 53 -7.65 -2.23 0.08
C GLU A 53 -6.61 -1.24 0.58
N VAL A 54 -5.42 -1.26 0.01
CA VAL A 54 -4.29 -0.41 0.41
C VAL A 54 -3.92 0.51 -0.74
N GLU A 55 -3.73 1.78 -0.41
CA GLU A 55 -3.22 2.81 -1.31
C GLU A 55 -1.91 3.37 -0.75
N VAL A 56 -0.88 3.43 -1.60
CA VAL A 56 0.40 4.05 -1.27
C VAL A 56 0.69 5.18 -2.24
N THR A 57 0.69 6.42 -1.75
CA THR A 57 1.00 7.62 -2.53
C THR A 57 2.41 8.09 -2.23
N PHE A 58 3.21 8.29 -3.27
CA PHE A 58 4.59 8.74 -3.16
C PHE A 58 4.71 10.24 -3.45
N ARG A 59 5.39 10.97 -2.58
CA ARG A 59 5.69 12.39 -2.75
C ARG A 59 7.18 12.60 -2.70
N THR A 60 7.70 13.27 -3.71
CA THR A 60 9.10 13.70 -3.76
C THR A 60 9.42 14.73 -2.68
N ASP A 61 10.71 14.98 -2.42
CA ASP A 61 11.17 15.98 -1.44
C ASP A 61 10.65 17.40 -1.69
N VAL A 62 10.26 17.71 -2.93
CA VAL A 62 9.65 19.00 -3.32
C VAL A 62 8.12 19.00 -3.19
N GLY A 63 7.54 17.93 -2.64
CA GLY A 63 6.10 17.76 -2.40
C GLY A 63 5.29 17.30 -3.62
N ALA A 64 5.91 17.20 -4.80
CA ALA A 64 5.26 16.71 -6.01
C ALA A 64 4.98 15.21 -5.90
N ILE A 65 3.80 14.78 -6.37
CA ILE A 65 3.44 13.37 -6.44
C ILE A 65 4.30 12.69 -7.50
N LEU A 66 4.89 11.55 -7.14
CA LEU A 66 5.56 10.69 -8.11
C LEU A 66 4.48 9.97 -8.92
N TYR A 67 4.44 10.24 -10.23
CA TYR A 67 3.49 9.61 -11.13
C TYR A 67 4.15 8.43 -11.83
N ASP A 68 3.46 7.30 -11.86
CA ASP A 68 3.89 6.12 -12.62
C ASP A 68 3.08 5.95 -13.91
N ASP A 69 3.73 5.48 -14.97
CA ASP A 69 3.10 5.31 -16.28
C ASP A 69 2.23 4.06 -16.39
N GLY A 70 2.21 3.22 -15.35
CA GLY A 70 1.47 1.96 -15.30
C GLY A 70 2.19 0.79 -15.99
N ASN A 71 3.43 0.98 -16.44
CA ASN A 71 4.21 -0.05 -17.12
C ASN A 71 5.19 -0.71 -16.15
N VAL A 72 5.10 -2.02 -15.97
CA VAL A 72 6.01 -2.77 -15.08
C VAL A 72 7.48 -2.61 -15.47
N ILE A 73 7.79 -2.56 -16.77
CA ILE A 73 9.17 -2.43 -17.27
C ILE A 73 9.60 -0.96 -17.30
N GLY A 74 8.71 -0.10 -17.81
CA GLY A 74 8.97 1.33 -18.07
C GLY A 74 8.72 2.27 -16.90
N GLY A 75 8.08 1.80 -15.83
CA GLY A 75 7.66 2.57 -14.68
C GLY A 75 8.59 2.47 -13.48
N ASN A 76 8.44 3.43 -12.57
CA ASN A 76 9.21 3.53 -11.34
C ASN A 76 8.66 2.66 -10.20
N ILE A 77 7.44 2.13 -10.34
CA ILE A 77 6.74 1.38 -9.30
C ILE A 77 6.41 -0.03 -9.79
N GLU A 78 6.90 -1.04 -9.08
CA GLU A 78 6.50 -2.45 -9.25
C GLU A 78 5.72 -2.90 -8.01
N ILE A 79 4.59 -3.57 -8.22
CA ILE A 79 3.73 -4.09 -7.16
C ILE A 79 3.70 -5.62 -7.24
N TRP A 80 4.06 -6.27 -6.15
CA TRP A 80 3.99 -7.71 -5.98
C TRP A 80 2.89 -8.01 -4.95
N ASN A 81 1.75 -8.51 -5.43
CA ASN A 81 0.61 -8.81 -4.54
C ASN A 81 0.92 -9.94 -3.55
N THR A 82 1.79 -10.86 -3.94
CA THR A 82 2.35 -11.91 -3.10
C THR A 82 3.87 -11.85 -3.18
N LEU A 83 4.57 -12.05 -2.06
CA LEU A 83 6.04 -11.94 -1.99
C LEU A 83 6.74 -12.85 -3.00
N PHE A 84 7.16 -12.28 -4.14
CA PHE A 84 7.95 -12.93 -5.18
C PHE A 84 7.33 -14.19 -5.81
N GLU A 85 6.03 -14.42 -5.62
CA GLU A 85 5.33 -15.58 -6.19
C GLU A 85 4.59 -15.23 -7.50
N ASP A 86 4.06 -14.02 -7.60
CA ASP A 86 3.30 -13.54 -8.77
C ASP A 86 4.12 -12.59 -9.63
N GLU A 87 3.87 -12.53 -10.93
CA GLU A 87 4.46 -11.48 -11.78
C GLU A 87 4.09 -10.07 -11.26
N PRO A 88 5.04 -9.12 -11.21
CA PRO A 88 4.75 -7.79 -10.73
C PRO A 88 3.77 -7.09 -11.65
N THR A 89 2.89 -6.30 -11.05
CA THR A 89 2.00 -5.37 -11.75
C THR A 89 2.46 -3.93 -11.53
N SER A 90 1.90 -3.00 -12.29
CA SER A 90 2.00 -1.56 -12.04
C SER A 90 0.61 -0.96 -12.27
N GLY A 91 0.30 0.08 -11.50
CA GLY A 91 -0.94 0.85 -11.64
C GLY A 91 -0.59 2.23 -12.19
N PRO A 92 -1.20 2.68 -13.31
CA PRO A 92 -0.98 4.04 -13.78
C PRO A 92 -1.52 5.02 -12.74
N GLY A 93 -0.77 6.09 -12.46
CA GLY A 93 -1.28 7.16 -11.62
C GLY A 93 -0.38 7.58 -10.45
N PRO A 94 -0.99 8.30 -9.48
CA PRO A 94 -0.29 8.90 -8.35
C PRO A 94 0.02 7.92 -7.20
N SER A 95 -0.59 6.73 -7.22
CA SER A 95 -0.59 5.81 -6.10
C SER A 95 -0.47 4.37 -6.58
N ALA A 96 0.23 3.55 -5.80
CA ALA A 96 0.17 2.10 -5.90
C ALA A 96 -1.08 1.61 -5.14
N ILE A 97 -1.99 0.96 -5.85
CA ILE A 97 -3.22 0.39 -5.26
C ILE A 97 -3.08 -1.13 -5.27
N LEU A 98 -3.33 -1.76 -4.13
CA LEU A 98 -3.23 -3.19 -3.97
C LEU A 98 -4.28 -3.72 -2.99
N THR A 99 -4.75 -4.94 -3.26
CA THR A 99 -5.69 -5.66 -2.40
C THR A 99 -4.91 -6.71 -1.62
N LEU A 100 -4.78 -6.54 -0.30
CA LEU A 100 -4.09 -7.50 0.57
C LEU A 100 -5.10 -8.47 1.15
N ARG A 101 -4.86 -9.77 0.91
CA ARG A 101 -5.61 -10.84 1.56
C ARG A 101 -5.30 -10.86 3.07
N GLY A 102 -6.18 -11.49 3.84
CA GLY A 102 -5.90 -11.79 5.24
C GLY A 102 -4.59 -12.58 5.39
N ARG A 103 -3.79 -12.24 6.39
CA ARG A 103 -2.51 -12.90 6.71
C ARG A 103 -1.49 -12.92 5.57
N SER A 104 -1.58 -12.02 4.59
CA SER A 104 -0.65 -11.95 3.47
C SER A 104 0.34 -10.79 3.61
N THR A 105 1.44 -10.90 2.85
CA THR A 105 2.39 -9.80 2.67
C THR A 105 2.55 -9.50 1.18
N SER A 106 2.48 -8.22 0.85
CA SER A 106 2.75 -7.68 -0.47
C SER A 106 4.00 -6.81 -0.44
N LEU A 107 4.58 -6.56 -1.61
CA LEU A 107 5.79 -5.76 -1.78
C LEU A 107 5.54 -4.70 -2.84
N ILE A 108 5.94 -3.47 -2.55
CA ILE A 108 6.11 -2.41 -3.54
C ILE A 108 7.61 -2.15 -3.70
N LYS A 109 8.11 -2.18 -4.92
CA LYS A 109 9.49 -1.85 -5.25
C LYS A 109 9.51 -0.54 -6.04
N LEU A 110 10.22 0.45 -5.50
CA LEU A 110 10.59 1.67 -6.20
C LEU A 110 11.94 1.47 -6.86
N LYS A 111 11.98 1.66 -8.18
CA LYS A 111 13.18 1.48 -9.00
C LYS A 111 13.41 2.66 -9.92
N SER A 112 14.64 2.82 -10.35
CA SER A 112 14.99 3.75 -11.43
C SER A 112 14.92 3.03 -12.79
N ILE A 113 14.35 3.69 -13.78
CA ILE A 113 14.23 3.18 -15.16
C ILE A 113 15.34 3.68 -16.10
N ALA A 114 16.13 4.67 -15.64
CA ALA A 114 17.16 5.31 -16.45
C ALA A 114 18.29 5.85 -15.57
N VAL A 115 19.49 5.99 -16.12
CA VAL A 115 20.68 6.46 -15.38
C VAL A 115 20.46 7.82 -14.69
N ASN A 116 19.68 8.71 -15.31
CA ASN A 116 19.35 10.04 -14.83
C ASN A 116 17.98 10.14 -14.15
N ASN A 117 17.31 9.01 -13.89
CA ASN A 117 16.02 8.97 -13.22
C ASN A 117 16.24 8.62 -11.74
N SER A 118 15.91 9.54 -10.84
CA SER A 118 16.12 9.41 -9.40
C SER A 118 15.05 10.20 -8.67
N ALA A 119 14.59 9.70 -7.54
CA ALA A 119 13.74 10.45 -6.64
C ALA A 119 13.90 9.96 -5.19
N SER A 120 13.69 10.89 -4.26
CA SER A 120 13.57 10.65 -2.83
C SER A 120 12.39 11.44 -2.28
N GLY A 121 11.88 11.02 -1.13
CA GLY A 121 10.76 11.68 -0.48
C GLY A 121 10.05 10.80 0.54
N ILE A 122 8.76 11.04 0.73
CA ILE A 122 7.91 10.34 1.70
C ILE A 122 6.79 9.57 1.00
N ALA A 123 6.28 8.52 1.65
CA ALA A 123 5.07 7.86 1.21
C ALA A 123 3.97 7.95 2.26
N THR A 124 2.74 8.13 1.83
CA THR A 124 1.55 7.95 2.66
C THR A 124 0.95 6.58 2.34
N ILE A 125 0.71 5.78 3.37
CA ILE A 125 0.05 4.48 3.27
C ILE A 125 -1.31 4.65 3.92
N SER A 126 -2.38 4.32 3.20
CA SER A 126 -3.74 4.26 3.74
C SER A 126 -4.37 2.93 3.39
N TRP A 127 -5.20 2.41 4.29
CA TRP A 127 -5.95 1.19 4.05
C TRP A 127 -7.42 1.35 4.43
N THR A 128 -8.27 0.57 3.79
CA THR A 128 -9.69 0.44 4.15
C THR A 128 -10.10 -1.03 4.22
N SER A 129 -11.04 -1.34 5.11
CA SER A 129 -11.64 -2.67 5.20
C SER A 129 -13.17 -2.56 5.29
N PRO A 130 -13.92 -3.45 4.63
CA PRO A 130 -15.37 -3.55 4.82
C PRO A 130 -15.74 -4.10 6.21
N GLU A 131 -14.76 -4.66 6.93
CA GLU A 131 -14.93 -5.20 8.28
C GLU A 131 -14.48 -4.20 9.34
N ASN A 132 -14.91 -4.42 10.58
CA ASN A 132 -14.57 -3.57 11.71
C ASN A 132 -13.22 -3.98 12.32
N VAL A 133 -12.13 -3.44 11.76
CA VAL A 133 -10.76 -3.67 12.20
C VAL A 133 -10.18 -2.37 12.78
N THR A 134 -9.47 -2.43 13.91
CA THR A 134 -8.85 -1.23 14.52
C THR A 134 -7.41 -0.99 14.10
N GLU A 135 -6.63 -2.05 13.92
CA GLU A 135 -5.24 -2.01 13.48
C GLU A 135 -5.01 -3.21 12.56
N ALA A 136 -4.56 -2.96 11.33
CA ALA A 136 -4.62 -3.98 10.28
C ALA A 136 -3.28 -4.22 9.59
N LEU A 137 -2.48 -3.16 9.47
CA LEU A 137 -1.34 -3.15 8.57
C LEU A 137 -0.05 -2.89 9.32
N ILE A 138 0.93 -3.78 9.15
CA ILE A 138 2.32 -3.52 9.52
C ILE A 138 3.08 -3.21 8.23
N SER A 139 3.95 -2.20 8.28
CA SER A 139 4.84 -1.88 7.17
C SER A 139 6.28 -1.68 7.61
N HIS A 140 7.20 -2.12 6.75
CA HIS A 140 8.61 -1.79 6.84
C HIS A 140 9.16 -1.51 5.44
N ALA A 141 10.10 -0.59 5.34
CA ALA A 141 10.83 -0.36 4.10
C ALA A 141 12.29 -0.80 4.25
N ARG A 142 12.86 -1.38 3.20
CA ARG A 142 14.28 -1.64 3.04
C ARG A 142 14.79 -0.82 1.87
N VAL A 143 15.84 -0.04 2.10
CA VAL A 143 16.54 0.63 1.01
C VAL A 143 17.81 -0.15 0.73
N THR A 144 17.97 -0.57 -0.52
CA THR A 144 19.19 -1.20 -1.03
C THR A 144 19.94 -0.20 -1.88
N ARG A 145 21.20 0.08 -1.55
CA ARG A 145 22.12 0.90 -2.35
C ARG A 145 23.30 0.07 -2.81
N LYS A 146 23.49 0.01 -4.12
CA LYS A 146 24.59 -0.64 -4.83
C LYS A 146 25.56 0.41 -5.36
N GLU A 147 26.80 0.37 -4.88
CA GLU A 147 27.90 1.19 -5.43
C GLU A 147 28.86 0.29 -6.23
N GLY A 148 28.81 0.40 -7.56
CA GLY A 148 29.65 -0.43 -8.43
C GLY A 148 29.19 -1.90 -8.48
N THR A 149 30.14 -2.84 -8.48
CA THR A 149 29.86 -4.27 -8.66
C THR A 149 29.81 -5.09 -7.37
N THR A 150 30.22 -4.54 -6.22
CA THR A 150 30.50 -5.36 -5.02
C THR A 150 29.94 -4.86 -3.69
N SER A 151 29.61 -3.57 -3.52
CA SER A 151 29.05 -3.08 -2.25
C SER A 151 27.54 -2.90 -2.35
N GLU A 152 26.81 -3.71 -1.60
CA GLU A 152 25.40 -3.52 -1.30
C GLU A 152 25.28 -3.09 0.18
N SER A 153 24.70 -1.92 0.41
CA SER A 153 24.30 -1.49 1.75
C SER A 153 22.78 -1.56 1.85
N SER A 154 22.28 -2.00 2.99
CA SER A 154 20.85 -2.08 3.27
C SER A 154 20.54 -1.52 4.65
N TYR A 155 19.49 -0.71 4.73
CA TYR A 155 18.93 -0.27 6.01
C TYR A 155 17.41 -0.38 5.97
N ALA A 156 16.82 -0.55 7.16
CA ALA A 156 15.38 -0.70 7.33
C ALA A 156 14.78 0.54 8.02
N VAL A 157 13.60 0.95 7.56
CA VAL A 157 12.79 2.01 8.15
C VAL A 157 11.50 1.38 8.65
N GLN A 158 11.25 1.52 9.95
CA GLN A 158 9.99 1.08 10.55
C GLN A 158 8.90 2.13 10.28
N VAL A 159 7.74 1.68 9.81
CA VAL A 159 6.54 2.51 9.78
C VAL A 159 5.85 2.40 11.14
N ASN A 160 5.45 3.53 11.72
CA ASN A 160 4.76 3.57 13.01
C ASN A 160 5.48 2.79 14.14
N GLY A 161 6.82 2.81 14.18
CA GLY A 161 7.60 2.04 15.16
C GLY A 161 7.43 0.52 15.06
N GLY A 162 7.04 0.01 13.88
CA GLY A 162 6.83 -1.42 13.63
C GLY A 162 5.50 -1.97 14.15
N LYS A 163 4.61 -1.10 14.63
CA LYS A 163 3.28 -1.48 15.13
C LYS A 163 2.26 -1.48 14.00
N ALA A 164 1.20 -2.26 14.19
CA ALA A 164 0.04 -2.20 13.32
C ALA A 164 -0.62 -0.81 13.42
N PHE A 165 -1.22 -0.37 12.32
CA PHE A 165 -1.99 0.87 12.20
C PHE A 165 -3.19 0.65 11.29
#